data_AF-V6SFY5-F1
#
_entry.id   AF-V6SFY5-F1
#
_cell.length_a   1.000
_cell.length_b   1.000
_cell.length_c   1.000
_cell.angle_alpha   90.00
_cell.angle_beta   90.00
_cell.angle_gamma   90.00
#
_symmetry.space_group_name_H-M   'P 1'
#
loop_
_entity.id
_entity.type
_entity.pdbx_description
1 polymer ?
#
loop_
_entity_poly.entity_id
_entity_poly.type
_entity_poly.pdbx_seq_one_letter_code
_entity_poly.pdbx_strand_id
1 'polypeptide(L)'
;MRKSIFVLAISNFVAGILGTSCKSDADSEMTTEEARIEQEATEHRKMEMEEEELIDSINTINIAKNDSIEWNAYKKEVKTEIEINKKLIKNLKTQAKKSDQALLENVNQIEKTNADILVKVDSYTISSENDWEDFKRELEKQLEELDKSIDKVASIKKK
;
A
#
# COMPACT_ATOMS: atom_id res chain seq x y z
N MET A 1 -20.73 14.02 17.29
CA MET A 1 -21.31 15.37 17.11
C MET A 1 -21.40 16.07 18.45
N ARG A 2 -21.14 17.40 18.47
CA ARG A 2 -21.14 18.42 19.56
C ARG A 2 -19.71 18.96 19.75
N LYS A 3 -19.21 19.84 18.86
CA LYS A 3 -19.43 21.31 18.80
C LYS A 3 -19.22 21.98 20.17
N SER A 4 -17.96 22.30 20.49
CA SER A 4 -17.67 23.30 21.53
C SER A 4 -17.70 24.68 20.91
N ILE A 5 -18.50 25.53 21.56
CA ILE A 5 -18.95 26.84 21.11
C ILE A 5 -17.93 27.87 21.61
N PHE A 6 -17.49 28.75 20.70
CA PHE A 6 -16.75 29.97 20.96
C PHE A 6 -17.46 30.81 22.03
N VAL A 7 -16.80 31.05 23.16
CA VAL A 7 -17.22 32.07 24.14
C VAL A 7 -16.28 33.26 23.97
N LEU A 8 -16.79 34.26 23.26
CA LEU A 8 -16.17 35.54 23.02
C LEU A 8 -16.64 36.49 24.13
N ALA A 9 -15.81 36.68 25.16
CA ALA A 9 -16.08 37.62 26.23
C ALA A 9 -15.32 38.93 25.97
N ILE A 10 -15.99 39.87 25.29
CA ILE A 10 -15.55 41.27 25.20
C ILE A 10 -16.14 42.02 26.39
N SER A 11 -15.29 42.41 27.34
CA SER A 11 -15.59 43.56 28.20
C SER A 11 -14.29 44.16 28.71
N ASN A 12 -13.75 45.15 28.02
CA ASN A 12 -12.86 46.12 28.63
C ASN A 12 -13.50 47.51 28.58
N PHE A 13 -13.67 48.01 29.80
CA PHE A 13 -14.29 49.25 30.22
C PHE A 13 -13.47 50.44 29.71
N VAL A 14 -14.04 51.25 28.82
CA VAL A 14 -13.44 52.52 28.39
C VAL A 14 -13.83 53.59 29.41
N ALA A 15 -12.93 53.88 30.35
CA ALA A 15 -12.96 55.09 31.16
C ALA A 15 -11.80 56.00 30.72
N GLY A 16 -12.14 57.07 30.00
CA GLY A 16 -11.20 58.11 29.64
C GLY A 16 -11.02 59.10 30.80
N ILE A 17 -9.77 59.36 31.16
CA ILE A 17 -9.37 60.61 31.81
C ILE A 17 -8.15 61.14 31.04
N LEU A 18 -8.35 62.30 30.42
CA LEU A 18 -7.32 63.14 29.83
C LEU A 18 -6.47 63.76 30.95
N GLY A 19 -5.14 63.65 30.87
CA GLY A 19 -4.27 64.41 31.76
C GLY A 19 -2.82 63.94 31.84
N THR A 20 -1.96 64.62 31.08
CA THR A 20 -0.53 64.90 31.33
C THR A 20 0.47 63.73 31.29
N SER A 21 1.31 63.77 30.25
CA SER A 21 2.69 63.27 30.13
C SER A 21 3.22 62.34 31.22
N CYS A 22 3.27 61.04 30.92
CA CYS A 22 4.44 60.21 31.14
C CYS A 22 4.37 59.01 30.18
N LYS A 23 5.46 58.78 29.44
CA LYS A 23 5.68 57.59 28.62
C LYS A 23 5.46 56.32 29.46
N SER A 24 4.71 55.37 28.95
CA SER A 24 5.10 53.96 29.01
C SER A 24 4.33 53.19 27.96
N ASP A 25 5.09 52.63 27.04
CA ASP A 25 4.71 51.73 25.98
C ASP A 25 3.84 50.58 26.53
N ALA A 26 2.66 50.41 25.93
CA ALA A 26 1.83 49.23 26.10
C ALA A 26 1.37 48.71 24.73
N ASP A 27 2.15 48.99 23.68
CA ASP A 27 2.28 48.07 22.58
C ASP A 27 3.36 47.09 23.00
N SER A 28 3.06 45.79 22.99
CA SER A 28 4.13 44.81 22.83
C SER A 28 4.66 44.98 21.41
N GLU A 29 5.44 46.05 21.19
CA GLU A 29 6.30 46.20 20.03
C GLU A 29 7.31 45.07 20.12
N MET A 30 6.97 43.95 19.50
CA MET A 30 7.95 42.95 19.09
C MET A 30 9.06 43.74 18.42
N THR A 31 10.24 43.74 19.03
CA THR A 31 11.36 44.51 18.51
C THR A 31 11.64 44.04 17.08
N THR A 32 12.11 44.92 16.19
CA THR A 32 12.45 44.57 14.80
C THR A 32 13.33 43.31 14.72
N GLU A 33 14.13 43.07 15.75
CA GLU A 33 14.98 41.90 15.89
C GLU A 33 14.22 40.62 16.25
N GLU A 34 13.26 40.67 17.19
CA GLU A 34 12.41 39.52 17.52
C GLU A 34 11.52 39.10 16.34
N ALA A 35 10.99 40.07 15.58
CA ALA A 35 10.21 39.80 14.37
C ALA A 35 11.06 39.14 13.27
N ARG A 36 12.34 39.56 13.15
CA ARG A 36 13.31 38.97 12.21
C ARG A 36 13.66 37.53 12.59
N ILE A 37 13.86 37.27 13.88
CA ILE A 37 14.16 35.93 14.41
C ILE A 37 12.95 34.98 14.21
N GLU A 38 11.73 35.43 14.47
CA GLU A 38 10.50 34.65 14.24
C GLU A 38 10.33 34.31 12.74
N GLN A 39 10.61 35.27 11.85
CA GLN A 39 10.56 35.05 10.41
C GLN A 39 11.61 34.03 9.94
N GLU A 40 12.86 34.16 10.39
CA GLU A 40 13.94 33.21 10.08
C GLU A 40 13.63 31.80 10.61
N ALA A 41 13.10 31.68 11.83
CA ALA A 41 12.68 30.39 12.40
C ALA A 41 11.49 29.77 11.65
N THR A 42 10.61 30.59 11.06
CA THR A 42 9.49 30.12 10.25
C THR A 42 9.94 29.66 8.87
N GLU A 43 10.87 30.39 8.24
CA GLU A 43 11.51 29.96 6.99
C GLU A 43 12.32 28.68 7.17
N HIS A 44 13.05 28.54 8.29
CA HIS A 44 13.78 27.31 8.62
C HIS A 44 12.85 26.11 8.77
N ARG A 45 11.76 26.23 9.54
CA ARG A 45 10.76 25.17 9.67
C ARG A 45 10.11 24.80 8.34
N LYS A 46 9.89 25.78 7.46
CA LYS A 46 9.34 25.52 6.12
C LYS A 46 10.32 24.73 5.26
N MET A 47 11.61 25.08 5.29
CA MET A 47 12.65 24.31 4.59
C MET A 47 12.79 22.89 5.14
N GLU A 48 12.74 22.69 6.46
CA GLU A 48 12.76 21.35 7.07
C GLU A 48 11.58 20.49 6.62
N MET A 49 10.36 21.05 6.61
CA MET A 49 9.17 20.32 6.12
C MET A 49 9.28 19.97 4.63
N GLU A 50 9.77 20.90 3.79
CA GLU A 50 10.00 20.64 2.36
C GLU A 50 11.06 19.55 2.14
N GLU A 51 12.10 19.50 2.97
CA GLU A 51 13.13 18.45 2.95
C GLU A 51 12.57 17.09 3.37
N GLU A 52 11.76 17.03 4.44
CA GLU A 52 11.08 15.80 4.87
C GLU A 52 10.13 15.26 3.78
N GLU A 53 9.34 16.13 3.14
CA GLU A 53 8.47 15.73 2.01
C GLU A 53 9.27 15.20 0.82
N LEU A 54 10.43 15.79 0.50
CA LEU A 54 11.31 15.30 -0.55
C LEU A 54 11.90 13.93 -0.21
N ILE A 55 12.35 13.72 1.03
CA ILE A 55 12.88 12.44 1.50
C ILE A 55 11.80 11.35 1.43
N ASP A 56 10.57 11.65 1.89
CA ASP A 56 9.45 10.72 1.84
C ASP A 56 9.07 10.36 0.39
N SER A 57 9.06 11.35 -0.51
CA SER A 57 8.83 11.12 -1.94
C SER A 57 9.93 10.26 -2.57
N ILE A 58 11.20 10.49 -2.24
CA ILE A 58 12.33 9.69 -2.76
C ILE A 58 12.23 8.24 -2.26
N ASN A 59 11.91 8.04 -0.99
CA ASN A 59 11.74 6.72 -0.40
C ASN A 59 10.59 5.97 -1.10
N THR A 60 9.45 6.61 -1.28
CA THR A 60 8.29 6.05 -2.00
C THR A 60 8.66 5.63 -3.43
N ILE A 61 9.41 6.46 -4.16
CA ILE A 61 9.87 6.13 -5.53
C ILE A 61 10.83 4.93 -5.53
N ASN A 62 11.77 4.90 -4.60
CA ASN A 62 12.76 3.82 -4.51
C ASN A 62 12.11 2.48 -4.18
N ILE A 63 11.13 2.47 -3.27
CA ILE A 63 10.33 1.31 -2.90
C ILE A 63 9.56 0.80 -4.13
N ALA A 64 8.79 1.67 -4.79
CA ALA A 64 8.02 1.29 -6.00
C ALA A 64 8.92 0.74 -7.12
N LYS A 65 10.15 1.26 -7.26
CA LYS A 65 11.14 0.76 -8.22
C LYS A 65 11.66 -0.62 -7.83
N ASN A 66 11.95 -0.85 -6.56
CA ASN A 66 12.41 -2.14 -6.06
C ASN A 66 11.34 -3.22 -6.21
N ASP A 67 10.11 -2.91 -5.80
CA ASP A 67 8.94 -3.79 -5.95
C ASP A 67 8.68 -4.12 -7.42
N SER A 68 8.90 -3.15 -8.33
CA SER A 68 8.79 -3.41 -9.77
C SER A 68 9.82 -4.41 -10.29
N ILE A 69 11.05 -4.40 -9.75
CA ILE A 69 12.07 -5.37 -10.14
C ILE A 69 11.69 -6.75 -9.59
N GLU A 70 11.33 -6.83 -8.31
CA GLU A 70 10.93 -8.07 -7.66
C GLU A 70 9.69 -8.69 -8.33
N TRP A 71 8.67 -7.89 -8.56
CA TRP A 71 7.44 -8.30 -9.25
C TRP A 71 7.73 -8.90 -10.62
N ASN A 72 8.58 -8.27 -11.44
CA ASN A 72 8.88 -8.78 -12.77
C ASN A 72 9.59 -10.14 -12.73
N ALA A 73 10.49 -10.33 -11.77
CA ALA A 73 11.15 -11.63 -11.55
C ALA A 73 10.14 -12.69 -11.10
N TYR A 74 9.36 -12.38 -10.07
CA TYR A 74 8.34 -13.27 -9.52
C TYR A 74 7.26 -13.64 -10.55
N LYS A 75 6.77 -12.67 -11.33
CA LYS A 75 5.83 -12.89 -12.44
C LYS A 75 6.36 -13.92 -13.43
N LYS A 76 7.66 -13.88 -13.75
CA LYS A 76 8.28 -14.85 -14.66
C LYS A 76 8.36 -16.25 -14.04
N GLU A 77 8.68 -16.34 -12.75
CA GLU A 77 8.71 -17.60 -12.00
C GLU A 77 7.32 -18.25 -11.97
N VAL A 78 6.31 -17.50 -11.53
CA VAL A 78 4.93 -17.99 -11.47
C VAL A 78 4.41 -18.41 -12.84
N LYS A 79 4.70 -17.63 -13.90
CA LYS A 79 4.32 -18.04 -15.27
C LYS A 79 5.00 -19.34 -15.71
N THR A 80 6.23 -19.57 -15.28
CA THR A 80 6.94 -20.82 -15.56
C THR A 80 6.26 -21.99 -14.86
N GLU A 81 5.88 -21.81 -13.59
CA GLU A 81 5.15 -22.80 -12.79
C GLU A 81 3.77 -23.12 -13.38
N ILE A 82 3.01 -22.10 -13.79
CA ILE A 82 1.71 -22.26 -14.46
C ILE A 82 1.84 -23.11 -15.74
N GLU A 83 2.91 -22.94 -16.52
CA GLU A 83 3.15 -23.74 -17.73
C GLU A 83 3.54 -25.19 -17.40
N ILE A 84 4.27 -25.42 -16.31
CA ILE A 84 4.53 -26.77 -15.79
C ILE A 84 3.21 -27.43 -15.38
N ASN A 85 2.38 -26.71 -14.62
CA ASN A 85 1.08 -27.18 -14.16
C ASN A 85 0.14 -27.49 -15.33
N LYS A 86 0.11 -26.67 -16.39
CA LYS A 86 -0.63 -26.98 -17.63
C LYS A 86 -0.24 -28.32 -18.24
N LYS A 87 1.05 -28.65 -18.27
CA LYS A 87 1.53 -29.94 -18.80
C LYS A 87 1.09 -31.10 -17.92
N LEU A 88 1.18 -30.96 -16.60
CA LEU A 88 0.73 -31.96 -15.63
C LEU A 88 -0.78 -32.19 -15.74
N ILE A 89 -1.58 -31.12 -15.76
CA ILE A 89 -3.04 -31.16 -15.93
C ILE A 89 -3.43 -31.86 -17.24
N LYS A 90 -2.77 -31.51 -18.35
CA LYS A 90 -3.01 -32.18 -19.65
C LYS A 90 -2.76 -33.69 -19.56
N ASN A 91 -1.67 -34.08 -18.90
CA ASN A 91 -1.37 -35.49 -18.67
C ASN A 91 -2.45 -36.17 -17.82
N LEU A 92 -2.85 -35.57 -16.70
CA LEU A 92 -3.92 -36.08 -15.83
C LEU A 92 -5.25 -36.24 -16.59
N LYS A 93 -5.61 -35.28 -17.45
CA LYS A 93 -6.79 -35.39 -18.34
C LYS A 93 -6.72 -36.59 -19.27
N THR A 94 -5.56 -36.83 -19.90
CA THR A 94 -5.41 -37.99 -20.80
C THR A 94 -5.50 -39.33 -20.07
N GLN A 95 -5.11 -39.36 -18.79
CA GLN A 95 -5.19 -40.56 -17.95
C GLN A 95 -6.59 -40.75 -17.32
N ALA A 96 -7.40 -39.71 -17.25
CA ALA A 96 -8.77 -39.81 -16.75
C ALA A 96 -9.63 -40.63 -17.73
N LYS A 97 -10.24 -41.72 -17.23
CA LYS A 97 -11.23 -42.47 -18.01
C LYS A 97 -12.53 -41.67 -18.00
N LYS A 98 -13.31 -41.71 -19.09
CA LYS A 98 -14.62 -41.04 -19.15
C LYS A 98 -15.61 -41.48 -18.06
N SER A 99 -15.45 -42.69 -17.51
CA SER A 99 -16.25 -43.22 -16.40
C SER A 99 -15.87 -42.63 -15.03
N ASP A 100 -14.74 -41.91 -14.95
CA ASP A 100 -14.13 -41.43 -13.72
C ASP A 100 -14.52 -39.97 -13.46
N GLN A 101 -15.84 -39.71 -13.39
CA GLN A 101 -16.40 -38.35 -13.43
C GLN A 101 -15.88 -37.45 -12.30
N ALA A 102 -15.72 -37.99 -11.09
CA ALA A 102 -15.16 -37.26 -9.95
C ALA A 102 -13.70 -36.84 -10.18
N LEU A 103 -12.90 -37.70 -10.84
CA LEU A 103 -11.52 -37.36 -11.19
C LEU A 103 -11.49 -36.24 -12.25
N LEU A 104 -12.33 -36.35 -13.27
CA LEU A 104 -12.41 -35.34 -14.32
C LEU A 104 -12.83 -33.97 -13.77
N GLU A 105 -13.79 -33.94 -12.85
CA GLU A 105 -14.22 -32.73 -12.14
C GLU A 105 -13.05 -32.08 -11.39
N ASN A 106 -12.29 -32.87 -10.62
CA ASN A 106 -11.11 -32.38 -9.90
C ASN A 106 -10.05 -31.81 -10.85
N VAL A 107 -9.77 -32.49 -11.97
CA VAL A 107 -8.80 -32.02 -12.96
C VAL A 107 -9.26 -30.73 -13.63
N ASN A 108 -10.55 -30.57 -13.90
CA ASN A 108 -11.11 -29.34 -14.44
C ASN A 108 -11.04 -28.20 -13.44
N GLN A 109 -11.28 -28.46 -12.15
CA GLN A 109 -11.14 -27.46 -11.10
C GLN A 109 -9.68 -27.00 -10.96
N ILE A 110 -8.72 -27.92 -11.02
CA ILE A 110 -7.28 -27.60 -11.04
C ILE A 110 -6.94 -26.72 -12.25
N GLU A 111 -7.45 -27.06 -13.44
CA GLU A 111 -7.23 -26.24 -14.64
C GLU A 111 -7.80 -24.82 -14.49
N LYS A 112 -9.01 -24.71 -13.94
CA LYS A 112 -9.63 -23.42 -13.65
C LYS A 112 -8.78 -22.59 -12.70
N THR A 113 -8.37 -23.15 -11.55
CA THR A 113 -7.52 -22.46 -10.59
C THR A 113 -6.20 -22.01 -11.22
N ASN A 114 -5.55 -22.86 -12.03
CA ASN A 114 -4.31 -22.51 -12.72
C ASN A 114 -4.50 -21.35 -13.73
N ALA A 115 -5.67 -21.28 -14.39
CA ALA A 115 -6.02 -20.17 -15.26
C ALA A 115 -6.34 -18.88 -14.47
N ASP A 116 -7.04 -19.00 -13.35
CA ASP A 116 -7.38 -17.87 -12.48
C ASP A 116 -6.12 -17.22 -11.89
N ILE A 117 -5.12 -18.00 -11.49
CA ILE A 117 -3.80 -17.51 -11.04
C ILE A 117 -3.10 -16.74 -12.17
N LEU A 118 -3.15 -17.24 -13.41
CA LEU A 118 -2.56 -16.53 -14.56
C LEU A 118 -3.21 -15.16 -14.77
N VAL A 119 -4.54 -15.10 -14.71
CA VAL A 119 -5.28 -13.85 -14.83
C VAL A 119 -4.90 -12.89 -13.71
N LYS A 120 -4.84 -13.37 -12.47
CA LYS A 120 -4.44 -12.58 -11.30
C LYS A 120 -3.04 -11.97 -11.48
N VAL A 121 -2.07 -12.78 -11.91
CA VAL A 121 -0.70 -12.36 -12.22
C VAL A 121 -0.64 -11.36 -13.37
N ASP A 122 -1.47 -11.51 -14.40
CA ASP A 122 -1.46 -10.58 -15.53
C ASP A 122 -2.20 -9.27 -15.26
N SER A 123 -3.15 -9.28 -14.33
CA SER A 123 -3.90 -8.10 -13.91
C SER A 123 -3.23 -7.28 -12.80
N TYR A 124 -2.25 -7.84 -12.10
CA TYR A 124 -1.60 -7.14 -10.99
C TYR A 124 -0.77 -5.94 -11.47
N THR A 125 -1.01 -4.81 -10.83
CA THR A 125 -0.29 -3.55 -11.03
C THR A 125 0.16 -3.02 -9.68
N ILE A 126 1.41 -2.58 -9.58
CA ILE A 126 1.97 -2.03 -8.34
C ILE A 126 1.36 -0.64 -8.13
N SER A 127 0.55 -0.50 -7.07
CA SER A 127 -0.07 0.77 -6.66
C SER A 127 0.53 1.35 -5.37
N SER A 128 0.98 0.51 -4.44
CA SER A 128 1.69 0.90 -3.20
C SER A 128 2.47 -0.28 -2.61
N GLU A 129 3.40 -0.02 -1.68
CA GLU A 129 4.32 -1.01 -1.07
C GLU A 129 3.58 -2.19 -0.39
N ASN A 130 2.56 -1.89 0.41
CA ASN A 130 1.82 -2.92 1.15
C ASN A 130 1.01 -3.85 0.23
N ASP A 131 0.65 -3.39 -0.97
CA ASP A 131 -0.13 -4.19 -1.91
C ASP A 131 0.70 -5.36 -2.47
N TRP A 132 2.03 -5.22 -2.53
CA TRP A 132 2.91 -6.23 -3.10
C TRP A 132 3.07 -7.46 -2.20
N GLU A 133 3.46 -7.25 -0.95
CA GLU A 133 3.66 -8.36 0.00
C GLU A 133 2.37 -9.14 0.26
N ASP A 134 1.24 -8.43 0.36
CA ASP A 134 -0.07 -9.05 0.53
C ASP A 134 -0.48 -9.85 -0.72
N PHE A 135 -0.24 -9.30 -1.91
CA PHE A 135 -0.48 -10.00 -3.16
C PHE A 135 0.36 -11.27 -3.28
N LYS A 136 1.67 -11.17 -3.02
CA LYS A 136 2.63 -12.27 -3.11
C LYS A 136 2.24 -13.40 -2.17
N ARG A 137 1.99 -13.10 -0.89
CA ARG A 137 1.60 -14.09 0.12
C ARG A 137 0.32 -14.84 -0.25
N GLU A 138 -0.70 -14.13 -0.72
CA GLU A 138 -1.94 -14.76 -1.17
C GLU A 138 -1.71 -15.63 -2.41
N LEU A 139 -0.89 -15.16 -3.37
CA LEU A 139 -0.62 -15.93 -4.58
C LEU A 139 0.19 -17.21 -4.29
N GLU A 140 1.19 -17.13 -3.41
CA GLU A 140 1.97 -18.29 -2.94
C GLU A 140 1.06 -19.35 -2.31
N LYS A 141 0.11 -18.92 -1.48
CA LYS A 141 -0.88 -19.83 -0.90
C LYS A 141 -1.74 -20.51 -1.96
N GLN A 142 -2.18 -19.76 -2.98
CA GLN A 142 -2.97 -20.33 -4.07
C GLN A 142 -2.17 -21.35 -4.90
N LEU A 143 -0.88 -21.09 -5.15
CA LEU A 143 0.03 -22.03 -5.81
C LEU A 143 0.24 -23.29 -4.97
N GLU A 144 0.47 -23.15 -3.67
CA GLU A 144 0.64 -24.29 -2.76
C GLU A 144 -0.63 -25.17 -2.70
N GLU A 145 -1.82 -24.56 -2.67
CA GLU A 145 -3.10 -25.28 -2.72
C GLU A 145 -3.33 -25.98 -4.06
N LEU A 146 -2.89 -25.34 -5.16
CA LEU A 146 -2.95 -25.93 -6.50
C LEU A 146 -2.04 -27.16 -6.61
N ASP A 147 -0.80 -27.06 -6.14
CA ASP A 147 0.18 -28.15 -6.14
C ASP A 147 -0.32 -29.35 -5.33
N LYS A 148 -0.82 -29.10 -4.11
CA LYS A 148 -1.46 -30.15 -3.29
C LYS A 148 -2.61 -30.83 -4.02
N SER A 149 -3.39 -30.07 -4.78
CA SER A 149 -4.52 -30.59 -5.55
C SER A 149 -4.05 -31.47 -6.71
N ILE A 150 -3.01 -31.04 -7.43
CA ILE A 150 -2.36 -31.81 -8.50
C ILE A 150 -1.81 -33.13 -7.95
N ASP A 151 -1.06 -33.07 -6.85
CA ASP A 151 -0.46 -34.24 -6.21
C ASP A 151 -1.51 -35.24 -5.72
N LYS A 152 -2.57 -34.74 -5.09
CA LYS A 152 -3.69 -35.57 -4.64
C LYS A 152 -4.30 -36.33 -5.82
N VAL A 153 -4.60 -35.65 -6.91
CA VAL A 153 -5.18 -36.27 -8.12
C VAL A 153 -4.20 -37.25 -8.77
N ALA A 154 -2.91 -36.89 -8.85
CA ALA A 154 -1.88 -37.78 -9.40
C ALA A 154 -1.70 -39.06 -8.56
N SER A 155 -1.84 -38.95 -7.23
CA SER A 155 -1.72 -40.10 -6.32
C SER A 155 -2.88 -41.11 -6.44
N ILE A 156 -4.10 -40.63 -6.78
CA ILE A 156 -5.27 -41.49 -6.99
C ILE A 156 -5.04 -42.43 -8.18
N LYS A 157 -4.34 -41.98 -9.22
CA LYS A 157 -4.04 -42.80 -10.41
C LYS A 157 -2.94 -43.85 -10.20
N LYS A 158 -2.10 -43.72 -9.18
CA LYS A 158 -1.04 -44.70 -8.88
C LYS A 158 -1.55 -45.94 -8.13
N LYS A 159 -2.79 -45.91 -7.63
CA LYS A 159 -3.45 -47.03 -6.95
C LYS A 159 -4.36 -47.79 -7.92
#